data_AF-A0A2E8EA31-F1
#
_entry.id   AF-A0A2E8EA31-F1
#
_cell.length_a   1.000
_cell.length_b   1.000
_cell.length_c   1.000
_cell.angle_alpha   90.00
_cell.angle_beta   90.00
_cell.angle_gamma   90.00
#
_symmetry.space_group_name_H-M   'P 1'
#
loop_
_entity.id
_entity.type
_entity.pdbx_description
1 polymer ?
#
loop_
_entity_poly.entity_id
_entity_poly.type
_entity_poly.pdbx_seq_one_letter_code
_entity_poly.pdbx_strand_id
1 'polypeptide(L)' 'MMTDRTDLQIKTESRGAHWIAWVTRGDGNKPTDSVILVGQTREEAESQARTWADKLAADPVLIRS' A
#
# COMPACT_ATOMS: atom_id res chain seq x y z
N MET A 1 -15.01 -6.18 10.49
CA MET A 1 -13.89 -7.01 10.01
C MET A 1 -12.64 -6.19 10.24
N MET A 2 -11.84 -6.51 11.28
CA MET A 2 -10.56 -5.82 11.53
C MET A 2 -9.57 -6.32 10.47
N THR A 3 -9.03 -5.41 9.68
CA THR A 3 -7.92 -5.74 8.77
C THR A 3 -6.70 -5.92 9.63
N ASP A 4 -6.25 -7.16 9.81
CA ASP A 4 -5.00 -7.38 10.51
C ASP A 4 -3.84 -6.94 9.61
N ARG A 5 -2.87 -6.22 10.17
CA ARG A 5 -1.70 -5.73 9.44
C ARG A 5 -0.94 -6.87 8.73
N THR A 6 -1.03 -8.08 9.27
CA THR A 6 -0.39 -9.29 8.71
C THR A 6 -0.99 -9.71 7.37
N ASP A 7 -2.20 -9.23 7.03
CA ASP A 7 -2.87 -9.50 5.75
C ASP A 7 -2.55 -8.44 4.68
N LEU A 8 -1.78 -7.40 5.02
CA LEU A 8 -1.39 -6.34 4.09
C LEU A 8 0.02 -6.59 3.55
N GLN A 9 0.12 -6.81 2.23
CA GLN A 9 1.40 -6.92 1.54
C GLN A 9 1.72 -5.60 0.83
N ILE A 10 2.99 -5.19 0.89
CA ILE A 10 3.48 -4.01 0.16
C ILE A 10 4.13 -4.50 -1.12
N LYS A 11 3.69 -3.95 -2.25
CA LYS A 11 4.31 -4.17 -3.55
C LYS A 11 4.91 -2.87 -4.05
N THR A 12 6.06 -2.97 -4.70
CA THR A 12 6.80 -1.84 -5.23
C THR A 12 7.28 -2.16 -6.62
N GLU A 13 7.11 -1.24 -7.56
CA GLU A 13 7.49 -1.38 -8.95
C GLU A 13 8.11 -0.07 -9.46
N SER A 14 9.08 -0.17 -10.36
CA SER A 14 9.60 0.98 -11.08
C SER A 14 8.69 1.31 -12.27
N ARG A 15 8.19 2.55 -12.31
CA ARG A 15 7.45 3.10 -13.45
C ARG A 15 8.20 4.29 -14.03
N GLY A 16 8.99 4.02 -15.06
CA GLY A 16 9.78 5.04 -15.76
C GLY A 16 10.78 5.69 -14.81
N ALA A 17 10.67 7.01 -14.62
CA ALA A 17 11.55 7.78 -13.74
C ALA A 17 11.11 7.78 -12.26
N HIS A 18 10.02 7.08 -11.91
CA HIS A 18 9.48 7.06 -10.56
C HIS A 18 9.33 5.63 -10.04
N TRP A 19 9.26 5.51 -8.72
CA TRP A 19 8.89 4.29 -8.04
C TRP A 19 7.46 4.40 -7.57
N ILE A 20 6.69 3.34 -7.78
CA ILE A 20 5.34 3.23 -7.26
C ILE A 20 5.28 2.10 -6.24
N ALA A 21 4.57 2.31 -5.16
CA ALA A 21 4.27 1.30 -4.17
C ALA A 21 2.78 1.32 -3.84
N TRP A 22 2.23 0.15 -3.61
CA TRP A 22 0.84 -0.02 -3.23
C TRP A 22 0.70 -1.15 -2.25
N VAL A 23 -0.37 -1.10 -1.47
CA VAL A 23 -0.69 -2.13 -0.50
C VAL A 23 -1.75 -3.04 -1.11
N THR A 24 -1.56 -4.35 -1.03
CA THR A 24 -2.55 -5.36 -1.43
C THR A 24 -3.03 -6.10 -0.19
N ARG A 25 -4.29 -6.54 -0.19
CA ARG A 25 -4.86 -7.39 0.86
C ARG A 25 -4.80 -8.86 0.43
N GLY A 26 -4.27 -9.73 1.29
CA GLY A 26 -4.07 -11.16 1.03
C GLY A 26 -3.14 -11.43 -0.15
N ASP A 27 -3.34 -12.56 -0.84
CA ASP A 27 -2.58 -12.97 -2.04
C ASP A 27 -2.96 -12.22 -3.33
N GLY A 28 -3.80 -11.19 -3.21
CA GLY A 28 -4.24 -10.38 -4.34
C GLY A 28 -3.13 -9.52 -4.93
N ASN A 29 -3.20 -9.25 -6.24
CA ASN A 29 -2.33 -8.26 -6.89
C ASN A 29 -3.03 -6.90 -7.09
N LYS A 30 -4.27 -6.76 -6.62
CA LYS A 30 -5.03 -5.51 -6.74
C LYS A 30 -4.69 -4.57 -5.58
N PRO A 31 -4.35 -3.31 -5.86
CA PRO A 31 -4.18 -2.31 -4.81
C PRO A 31 -5.45 -2.19 -3.99
N THR A 32 -5.30 -2.30 -2.68
CA THR A 32 -6.35 -2.00 -1.71
C THR A 32 -6.76 -0.54 -1.91
N ASP A 33 -8.05 -0.31 -2.17
CA ASP A 33 -8.63 1.02 -2.39
C ASP A 33 -8.15 1.75 -3.67
N SER A 34 -7.46 1.05 -4.58
CA SER A 34 -6.86 1.67 -5.79
C SER A 34 -5.85 2.79 -5.51
N VAL A 35 -5.28 2.83 -4.30
CA VAL A 35 -4.28 3.82 -3.91
C VAL A 35 -2.89 3.39 -4.38
N ILE A 36 -2.22 4.26 -5.13
CA ILE A 36 -0.83 4.10 -5.57
C ILE A 36 -0.02 5.25 -4.98
N LEU A 37 1.09 4.92 -4.33
CA LEU A 37 1.99 5.87 -3.69
C LEU A 37 3.24 5.99 -4.54
N VAL A 38 3.61 7.21 -4.88
CA VAL A 38 4.73 7.48 -5.78
C VAL A 38 5.88 8.06 -4.94
N GLY A 39 7.06 7.48 -5.11
CA GLY A 39 8.32 8.00 -4.56
C GLY A 39 9.33 8.26 -5.68
N GLN A 40 10.26 9.17 -5.43
CA GLN A 40 11.39 9.37 -6.35
C GLN A 40 12.36 8.18 -6.29
N THR A 41 12.46 7.53 -5.13
CA THR A 41 13.25 6.33 -4.92
C THR A 41 12.38 5.16 -4.47
N ARG A 42 12.94 3.95 -4.57
CA ARG A 42 12.29 2.74 -4.10
C ARG A 42 11.98 2.83 -2.61
N GLU A 43 12.95 3.27 -1.81
CA GLU A 43 12.81 3.36 -0.35
C GLU A 43 11.74 4.38 0.07
N GLU A 44 11.60 5.47 -0.68
CA GLU A 44 10.58 6.48 -0.43
C GLU A 44 9.18 5.94 -0.74
N ALA A 45 9.01 5.25 -1.86
CA ALA A 45 7.76 4.59 -2.20
C ALA A 45 7.39 3.51 -1.17
N GLU A 46 8.35 2.65 -0.78
CA GLU A 46 8.15 1.62 0.25
C GLU A 46 7.79 2.21 1.62
N SER A 47 8.45 3.30 2.03
CA SER A 47 8.16 3.97 3.29
C SER A 47 6.75 4.55 3.31
N GLN A 48 6.33 5.19 2.22
CA GLN A 48 4.96 5.69 2.09
C GLN A 48 3.94 4.55 2.13
N ALA A 49 4.19 3.44 1.42
CA ALA A 49 3.31 2.28 1.44
C ALA A 49 3.22 1.63 2.81
N ARG A 50 4.32 1.64 3.58
CA ARG A 50 4.30 1.16 4.96
C ARG A 50 3.45 2.05 5.85
N THR A 51 3.64 3.37 5.78
CA THR A 51 2.78 4.34 6.50
C THR A 51 1.31 4.20 6.08
N TRP A 52 1.03 3.92 4.82
CA TRP A 52 -0.33 3.67 4.35
C TRP A 52 -0.91 2.38 4.93
N ALA A 53 -0.15 1.27 4.92
CA ALA A 53 -0.58 0.03 5.56
C ALA A 53 -0.84 0.20 7.07
N ASP A 54 -0.01 0.98 7.77
CA ASP A 54 -0.23 1.36 9.17
C ASP A 54 -1.55 2.13 9.35
N LYS A 55 -1.84 3.09 8.47
CA LYS A 55 -3.12 3.83 8.48
C LYS A 55 -4.31 2.92 8.21
N LEU A 56 -4.19 1.98 7.27
CA LEU A 56 -5.25 1.01 6.95
C LEU A 56 -5.52 0.04 8.11
N ALA A 57 -4.49 -0.34 8.85
CA ALA A 57 -4.62 -1.18 10.04
C ALA A 57 -5.25 -0.41 11.21
N ALA A 58 -4.92 0.87 11.36
CA ALA A 58 -5.49 1.76 12.39
C ALA A 58 -6.94 2.18 12.07
N ASP A 59 -7.26 2.40 10.79
CA ASP A 59 -8.58 2.83 10.33
C ASP A 59 -9.06 1.97 9.13
N PRO A 60 -9.79 0.88 9.41
CA PRO A 60 -10.32 0.01 8.37
C PRO A 60 -11.54 0.61 7.62
N VAL A 61 -12.03 1.80 8.00
CA VAL A 61 -13.13 2.50 7.31
C VAL A 61 -12.63 3.18 6.03
N LEU A 62 -11.34 3.52 5.98
CA LEU A 62 -10.69 4.09 4.78
C LEU A 62 -10.73 3.18 3.54
N ILE A 63 -11.12 1.91 3.69
CA ILE A 63 -11.19 0.90 2.61
C ILE A 63 -12.65 0.67 2.12
N ARG A 64 -13.62 1.44 2.64
CA ARG A 64 -15.07 1.17 2.44
C ARG A 64 -15.79 2.13 1.48
N SER A 65 -15.06 2.93 0.70
CA SER A 65 -15.67 3.95 -0.19
C SER A 65 -15.99 3.42 -1.58
#